data_AF-A0A0G3GYV4-F1
#
_entry.id   AF-A0A0G3GYV4-F1
#
_cell.length_a   1.000
_cell.length_b   1.000
_cell.length_c   1.000
_cell.angle_alpha   90.00
_cell.angle_beta   90.00
_cell.angle_gamma   90.00
#
_symmetry.space_group_name_H-M   'P 1'
#
loop_
_entity.id
_entity.type
_entity.pdbx_description
1 polymer ?
#
loop_
_entity_poly.entity_id
_entity_poly.type
_entity_poly.pdbx_seq_one_letter_code
_entity_poly.pdbx_strand_id
1 'polypeptide(L)'
;MTANPHLHDALKIFRELGWADASQEHALDLPLGSAEQQRRAVAGLRTGDFGEFGSYPDGSFGWLSYVDGHEFMLGLFAIRLGVSPRRACEVLSSGELGVAVDVLADRGEDFAFQFVTAATKRRVKNPLVVLGLVERFQLPVPENRWYVEAWVNNYEKATDRFLTHLGVSLAHSTQFSGQVLTFGVREGFLTRDEAVTGAFLVG
;
A
#
# COMPACT_ATOMS: atom_id res chain seq x y z
N MET A 1 14.68 -12.71 -4.91
CA MET A 1 13.94 -13.81 -5.58
C MET A 1 14.40 -13.79 -7.05
N THR A 2 13.94 -14.71 -7.90
CA THR A 2 14.26 -14.70 -9.34
C THR A 2 13.02 -14.34 -10.14
N ALA A 3 13.19 -13.86 -11.38
CA ALA A 3 12.08 -13.62 -12.29
C ALA A 3 11.22 -14.88 -12.48
N ASN A 4 9.91 -14.69 -12.66
CA ASN A 4 9.02 -15.78 -13.07
C ASN A 4 9.28 -16.10 -14.56
N PRO A 5 9.36 -17.39 -14.95
CA PRO A 5 9.63 -17.77 -16.35
C PRO A 5 8.56 -17.27 -17.35
N HIS A 6 7.36 -16.95 -16.88
CA HIS A 6 6.26 -16.39 -17.68
C HIS A 6 6.15 -14.86 -17.58
N LEU A 7 7.10 -14.19 -16.92
CA LEU A 7 7.05 -12.73 -16.75
C LEU A 7 7.04 -12.02 -18.11
N HIS A 8 7.88 -12.44 -19.06
CA HIS A 8 7.95 -11.84 -20.39
C HIS A 8 6.58 -11.79 -21.11
N ASP A 9 5.82 -12.87 -21.04
CA ASP A 9 4.47 -12.96 -21.60
C ASP A 9 3.51 -11.97 -20.93
N ALA A 10 3.58 -11.85 -19.60
CA ALA A 10 2.78 -10.88 -18.87
C ALA A 10 3.14 -9.43 -19.23
N LEU A 11 4.43 -9.13 -19.43
CA LEU A 11 4.91 -7.80 -19.84
C LEU A 11 4.46 -7.44 -21.25
N LYS A 12 4.41 -8.42 -22.15
CA LYS A 12 3.89 -8.23 -23.50
C LYS A 12 2.41 -7.85 -23.45
N ILE A 13 1.60 -8.60 -22.69
CA ILE A 13 0.16 -8.31 -22.53
C ILE A 13 -0.06 -6.94 -21.88
N PHE A 14 0.70 -6.62 -20.83
CA PHE A 14 0.67 -5.32 -20.15
C PHE A 14 0.89 -4.17 -21.14
N ARG A 15 1.88 -4.27 -22.03
CA ARG A 15 2.14 -3.27 -23.09
C ARG A 15 1.06 -3.25 -24.16
N GLU A 16 0.63 -4.42 -24.65
CA GLU A 16 -0.43 -4.53 -25.67
C GLU A 16 -1.76 -3.91 -25.22
N LEU A 17 -2.06 -3.98 -23.92
CA LEU A 17 -3.25 -3.38 -23.31
C LEU A 17 -3.08 -1.90 -22.97
N GLY A 18 -1.93 -1.30 -23.28
CA GLY A 18 -1.65 0.13 -23.07
C GLY A 18 -1.32 0.52 -21.64
N TRP A 19 -1.09 -0.44 -20.74
CA TRP A 19 -0.83 -0.12 -19.32
C TRP A 19 0.53 0.52 -19.06
N ALA A 20 1.53 0.26 -19.90
CA ALA A 20 2.88 0.81 -19.73
C ALA A 20 2.91 2.33 -19.87
N ASP A 21 2.17 2.86 -20.84
CA ASP A 21 2.20 4.28 -21.20
C ASP A 21 1.04 5.10 -20.59
N ALA A 22 0.12 4.42 -19.91
CA ALA A 22 -1.05 5.06 -19.30
C ALA A 22 -0.69 5.79 -18.00
N SER A 23 -1.41 6.88 -17.72
CA SER A 23 -1.39 7.53 -16.40
C SER A 23 -1.98 6.61 -15.33
N GLN A 24 -1.42 6.67 -14.12
CA GLN A 24 -1.94 5.93 -12.97
C GLN A 24 -3.40 6.27 -12.65
N GLU A 25 -3.83 7.50 -12.91
CA GLU A 25 -5.22 7.94 -12.69
C GLU A 25 -6.24 7.10 -13.48
N HIS A 26 -5.84 6.50 -14.60
CA HIS A 26 -6.70 5.65 -15.45
C HIS A 26 -6.61 4.17 -15.10
N ALA A 27 -5.89 3.78 -14.05
CA ALA A 27 -5.64 2.36 -13.75
C ALA A 27 -6.91 1.53 -13.60
N LEU A 28 -8.02 2.10 -13.12
CA LEU A 28 -9.31 1.41 -13.02
C LEU A 28 -10.05 1.29 -14.36
N ASP A 29 -9.79 2.18 -15.31
CA ASP A 29 -10.47 2.21 -16.61
C ASP A 29 -9.77 1.34 -17.66
N LEU A 30 -8.49 1.02 -17.45
CA LEU A 30 -7.69 0.26 -18.40
C LEU A 30 -8.23 -1.18 -18.60
N PRO A 31 -8.15 -1.73 -19.83
CA PRO A 31 -8.63 -3.07 -20.10
C PRO A 31 -7.73 -4.13 -19.45
N LEU A 32 -8.33 -5.24 -19.00
CA LEU A 32 -7.61 -6.42 -18.53
C LEU A 32 -7.38 -7.46 -19.63
N GLY A 33 -7.88 -7.19 -20.84
CA GLY A 33 -7.81 -8.10 -21.98
C GLY A 33 -8.78 -9.28 -21.86
N SER A 34 -8.67 -10.21 -22.81
CA SER A 34 -9.47 -11.44 -22.84
C SER A 34 -9.14 -12.38 -21.68
N ALA A 35 -10.04 -13.32 -21.37
CA ALA A 35 -9.81 -14.32 -20.31
C ALA A 35 -8.51 -15.12 -20.50
N GLU A 36 -8.10 -15.37 -21.74
CA GLU A 36 -6.84 -16.05 -22.04
C GLU A 36 -5.61 -15.16 -21.76
N GLN A 37 -5.67 -13.89 -22.14
CA GLN A 37 -4.62 -12.92 -21.80
C GLN A 37 -4.50 -12.77 -20.27
N GLN A 38 -5.63 -12.66 -19.56
CA GLN A 38 -5.64 -12.57 -18.10
C GLN A 38 -4.97 -13.79 -17.45
N ARG A 39 -5.32 -15.01 -17.87
CA ARG A 39 -4.69 -16.25 -17.37
C ARG A 39 -3.17 -16.24 -17.55
N ARG A 40 -2.71 -15.90 -18.75
CA ARG A 40 -1.28 -15.84 -19.08
C ARG A 40 -0.55 -14.74 -18.29
N ALA A 41 -1.16 -13.57 -18.16
CA ALA A 41 -0.60 -12.48 -17.38
C ALA A 41 -0.48 -12.87 -15.89
N VAL A 42 -1.54 -13.43 -15.29
CA VAL A 42 -1.49 -13.90 -13.89
C VAL A 42 -0.41 -14.97 -13.69
N ALA A 43 -0.21 -15.89 -14.64
CA ALA A 43 0.83 -16.91 -14.54
C ALA A 43 2.23 -16.31 -14.36
N GLY A 44 2.51 -15.18 -15.03
CA GLY A 44 3.77 -14.43 -14.91
C GLY A 44 3.84 -13.50 -13.70
N LEU A 45 2.71 -12.95 -13.23
CA LEU A 45 2.70 -11.91 -12.19
C LEU A 45 2.49 -12.45 -10.76
N ARG A 46 2.01 -13.68 -10.61
CA ARG A 46 1.68 -14.27 -9.31
C ARG A 46 2.88 -14.55 -8.40
N THR A 47 4.10 -14.60 -8.95
CA THR A 47 5.36 -14.87 -8.22
C THR A 47 6.54 -14.18 -8.91
N GLY A 48 7.72 -14.24 -8.29
CA GLY A 48 8.97 -13.73 -8.85
C GLY A 48 9.16 -12.23 -8.64
N ASP A 49 10.34 -11.73 -8.97
CA ASP A 49 10.64 -10.29 -8.89
C ASP A 49 10.39 -9.60 -10.25
N PHE A 50 10.08 -8.31 -10.23
CA PHE A 50 9.94 -7.46 -11.43
C PHE A 50 11.25 -6.77 -11.81
N GLY A 51 12.35 -7.19 -11.20
CA GLY A 51 13.70 -6.69 -11.42
C GLY A 51 14.68 -7.49 -10.57
N GLU A 52 15.94 -7.07 -10.59
CA GLU A 52 16.99 -7.66 -9.76
C GLU A 52 18.01 -6.62 -9.34
N PHE A 53 18.80 -6.92 -8.31
CA PHE A 53 19.95 -6.06 -7.97
C PHE A 53 21.14 -6.41 -8.85
N GLY A 54 21.74 -5.41 -9.49
CA GLY A 54 22.89 -5.59 -10.36
C GLY A 54 23.66 -4.30 -10.61
N SER A 55 24.74 -4.41 -11.36
CA SER A 55 25.58 -3.27 -11.76
C SER A 55 25.08 -2.63 -13.05
N TYR A 56 24.99 -1.30 -13.06
CA TYR A 56 24.75 -0.51 -14.26
C TYR A 56 26.05 -0.32 -15.06
N PRO A 57 25.96 0.05 -16.36
CA PRO A 57 27.13 0.30 -17.19
C PRO A 57 28.04 1.44 -16.70
N ASP A 58 27.50 2.37 -15.89
CA ASP A 58 28.25 3.48 -15.28
C ASP A 58 29.02 3.05 -14.00
N GLY A 59 28.96 1.77 -13.64
CA GLY A 59 29.63 1.21 -12.46
C GLY A 59 28.84 1.36 -11.15
N SER A 60 27.68 2.00 -11.17
CA SER A 60 26.79 2.03 -10.01
C SER A 60 26.10 0.67 -9.79
N PHE A 61 25.69 0.38 -8.55
CA PHE A 61 24.96 -0.84 -8.19
C PHE A 61 23.57 -0.48 -7.69
N GLY A 62 22.53 -1.11 -8.22
CA GLY A 62 21.15 -0.80 -7.84
C GLY A 62 20.12 -1.76 -8.41
N TRP A 63 18.86 -1.35 -8.36
CA TRP A 63 17.72 -2.15 -8.78
C TRP A 63 17.47 -2.01 -10.29
N LEU A 64 17.75 -3.08 -11.04
CA LEU A 64 17.52 -3.20 -12.47
C LEU A 64 16.08 -3.64 -12.73
N SER A 65 15.24 -2.71 -13.16
CA SER A 65 13.83 -2.98 -13.50
C SER A 65 13.71 -3.80 -14.79
N TYR A 66 12.87 -4.83 -14.80
CA TYR A 66 12.51 -5.55 -16.03
C TYR A 66 11.37 -4.87 -16.81
N VAL A 67 10.84 -3.76 -16.30
CA VAL A 67 9.68 -3.05 -16.86
C VAL A 67 9.93 -1.57 -17.03
N ASP A 68 11.19 -1.19 -17.26
CA ASP A 68 11.57 0.16 -17.65
C ASP A 68 11.06 1.25 -16.68
N GLY A 69 10.92 0.92 -15.38
CA GLY A 69 10.45 1.84 -14.34
C GLY A 69 8.93 1.90 -14.15
N HIS A 70 8.15 1.11 -14.90
CA HIS A 70 6.68 1.06 -14.78
C HIS A 70 6.18 0.05 -13.72
N GLU A 71 6.99 -0.26 -12.69
CA GLU A 71 6.64 -1.26 -11.67
C GLU A 71 5.35 -0.96 -10.94
N PHE A 72 5.06 0.32 -10.69
CA PHE A 72 3.83 0.71 -9.99
C PHE A 72 2.60 0.34 -10.81
N MET A 73 2.56 0.72 -12.08
CA MET A 73 1.48 0.36 -13.00
C MET A 73 1.38 -1.15 -13.19
N LEU A 74 2.51 -1.87 -13.26
CA LEU A 74 2.48 -3.33 -13.32
C LEU A 74 1.91 -3.96 -12.03
N GLY A 75 2.22 -3.38 -10.87
CA GLY A 75 1.63 -3.77 -9.59
C GLY A 75 0.12 -3.59 -9.57
N LEU A 76 -0.39 -2.44 -10.02
CA LEU A 76 -1.83 -2.16 -10.14
C LEU A 76 -2.50 -3.14 -11.11
N PHE A 77 -1.88 -3.39 -12.26
CA PHE A 77 -2.36 -4.38 -13.24
C PHE A 77 -2.46 -5.78 -12.62
N ALA A 78 -1.42 -6.23 -11.91
CA ALA A 78 -1.41 -7.51 -11.22
C ALA A 78 -2.53 -7.61 -10.18
N ILE A 79 -2.75 -6.53 -9.40
CA ILE A 79 -3.84 -6.46 -8.41
C ILE A 79 -5.20 -6.59 -9.11
N ARG A 80 -5.47 -5.83 -10.17
CA ARG A 80 -6.75 -5.93 -10.89
C ARG A 80 -6.95 -7.30 -11.55
N LEU A 81 -5.88 -7.94 -12.00
CA LEU A 81 -5.93 -9.30 -12.56
C LEU A 81 -6.20 -10.42 -11.54
N GLY A 82 -6.21 -10.12 -10.24
CA GLY A 82 -6.59 -11.12 -9.25
C GLY A 82 -5.45 -11.79 -8.50
N VAL A 83 -4.23 -11.21 -8.46
CA VAL A 83 -3.18 -11.78 -7.60
C VAL A 83 -3.61 -11.75 -6.12
N SER A 84 -2.98 -12.61 -5.30
CA SER A 84 -3.31 -12.74 -3.89
C SER A 84 -2.99 -11.45 -3.10
N PRO A 85 -3.63 -11.21 -1.94
CA PRO A 85 -3.33 -10.05 -1.10
C PRO A 85 -1.86 -9.99 -0.68
N ARG A 86 -1.26 -11.14 -0.36
CA ARG A 86 0.18 -11.24 -0.07
C ARG A 86 1.02 -10.78 -1.25
N ARG A 87 0.66 -11.22 -2.47
CA ARG A 87 1.39 -10.84 -3.67
C ARG A 87 1.22 -9.36 -3.97
N ALA A 88 0.02 -8.80 -3.78
CA ALA A 88 -0.22 -7.38 -3.88
C ALA A 88 0.73 -6.57 -2.98
N CYS A 89 0.98 -7.00 -1.73
CA CYS A 89 1.95 -6.33 -0.86
C CYS A 89 3.39 -6.36 -1.41
N GLU A 90 3.76 -7.40 -2.17
CA GLU A 90 5.11 -7.55 -2.74
C GLU A 90 5.31 -6.66 -3.97
N VAL A 91 4.29 -6.55 -4.82
CA VAL A 91 4.40 -5.88 -6.12
C VAL A 91 3.97 -4.43 -6.09
N LEU A 92 3.23 -4.00 -5.07
CA LEU A 92 2.84 -2.61 -4.94
C LEU A 92 4.06 -1.78 -4.53
N SER A 93 4.66 -1.14 -5.52
CA SER A 93 5.76 -0.20 -5.32
C SER A 93 5.25 1.16 -4.82
N SER A 94 6.17 2.08 -4.55
CA SER A 94 5.84 3.46 -4.21
C SER A 94 5.27 4.17 -5.45
N GLY A 95 4.01 4.61 -5.35
CA GLY A 95 3.32 5.43 -6.35
C GLY A 95 2.21 6.25 -5.69
N GLU A 96 1.31 6.81 -6.49
CA GLU A 96 0.24 7.66 -5.95
C GLU A 96 -0.72 6.88 -5.05
N LEU A 97 -0.95 7.43 -3.86
CA LEU A 97 -1.72 6.80 -2.81
C LEU A 97 -3.18 6.55 -3.21
N GLY A 98 -3.85 7.57 -3.77
CA GLY A 98 -5.29 7.52 -4.04
C GLY A 98 -5.64 6.35 -4.96
N VAL A 99 -4.97 6.30 -6.11
CA VAL A 99 -5.12 5.22 -7.10
C VAL A 99 -4.86 3.83 -6.51
N ALA A 100 -3.81 3.67 -5.71
CA ALA A 100 -3.51 2.37 -5.10
C ALA A 100 -4.62 1.90 -4.14
N VAL A 101 -5.18 2.81 -3.33
CA VAL A 101 -6.31 2.52 -2.43
C VAL A 101 -7.56 2.18 -3.24
N ASP A 102 -7.84 2.91 -4.31
CA ASP A 102 -8.98 2.66 -5.20
C ASP A 102 -8.89 1.28 -5.88
N VAL A 103 -7.73 0.93 -6.43
CA VAL A 103 -7.49 -0.38 -7.08
C VAL A 103 -7.60 -1.54 -6.09
N LEU A 104 -7.12 -1.37 -4.85
CA LEU A 104 -7.26 -2.39 -3.81
C LEU A 104 -8.71 -2.50 -3.30
N ALA A 105 -9.43 -1.38 -3.23
CA ALA A 105 -10.83 -1.35 -2.82
C ALA A 105 -11.79 -1.96 -3.86
N ASP A 106 -11.49 -1.81 -5.15
CA ASP A 106 -12.23 -2.44 -6.25
C ASP A 106 -12.25 -3.98 -6.15
N ARG A 107 -11.27 -4.57 -5.44
CA ARG A 107 -11.22 -6.01 -5.13
C ARG A 107 -12.15 -6.45 -4.00
N GLY A 108 -12.81 -5.51 -3.33
CA GLY A 108 -13.76 -5.75 -2.25
C GLY A 108 -13.14 -5.76 -0.84
N GLU A 109 -14.01 -5.65 0.16
CA GLU A 109 -13.67 -5.55 1.58
C GLU A 109 -12.85 -6.74 2.08
N ASP A 110 -13.23 -7.98 1.72
CA ASP A 110 -12.50 -9.19 2.11
C ASP A 110 -11.04 -9.17 1.62
N PHE A 111 -10.83 -8.71 0.39
CA PHE A 111 -9.49 -8.57 -0.17
C PHE A 111 -8.71 -7.49 0.56
N ALA A 112 -9.32 -6.33 0.82
CA ALA A 112 -8.72 -5.24 1.58
C ALA A 112 -8.30 -5.68 2.99
N PHE A 113 -9.17 -6.40 3.71
CA PHE A 113 -8.87 -6.94 5.04
C PHE A 113 -7.67 -7.90 5.02
N GLN A 114 -7.65 -8.83 4.06
CA GLN A 114 -6.52 -9.75 3.91
C GLN A 114 -5.23 -9.05 3.49
N PHE A 115 -5.33 -8.00 2.66
CA PHE A 115 -4.19 -7.17 2.27
C PHE A 115 -3.62 -6.42 3.47
N VAL A 116 -4.46 -5.74 4.26
CA VAL A 116 -4.06 -5.06 5.50
C VAL A 116 -3.35 -6.07 6.42
N THR A 117 -3.96 -7.25 6.64
CA THR A 117 -3.38 -8.32 7.46
C THR A 117 -2.03 -8.82 6.94
N ALA A 118 -1.83 -8.89 5.62
CA ALA A 118 -0.54 -9.27 5.03
C ALA A 118 0.50 -8.14 5.15
N ALA A 119 0.07 -6.89 4.98
CA ALA A 119 0.91 -5.71 5.02
C ALA A 119 1.50 -5.45 6.41
N THR A 120 0.78 -5.80 7.49
CA THR A 120 1.33 -5.69 8.87
C THR A 120 2.52 -6.62 9.12
N LYS A 121 2.60 -7.74 8.39
CA LYS A 121 3.71 -8.71 8.49
C LYS A 121 4.87 -8.39 7.56
N ARG A 122 4.57 -7.99 6.32
CA ARG A 122 5.57 -7.80 5.26
C ARG A 122 5.99 -6.36 5.02
N ARG A 123 5.24 -5.39 5.56
CA ARG A 123 5.38 -3.95 5.38
C ARG A 123 5.39 -3.55 3.91
N VAL A 124 4.29 -3.00 3.44
CA VAL A 124 4.25 -2.38 2.10
C VAL A 124 5.12 -1.12 2.09
N LYS A 125 5.62 -0.74 0.91
CA LYS A 125 6.48 0.45 0.76
C LYS A 125 5.78 1.74 1.19
N ASN A 126 4.48 1.87 0.88
CA ASN A 126 3.69 3.02 1.27
C ASN A 126 2.63 2.62 2.32
N PRO A 127 2.86 2.90 3.62
CA PRO A 127 1.92 2.52 4.67
C PRO A 127 0.60 3.29 4.61
N LEU A 128 0.55 4.43 3.91
CA LEU A 128 -0.69 5.20 3.75
C LEU A 128 -1.77 4.42 3.00
N VAL A 129 -1.39 3.47 2.15
CA VAL A 129 -2.36 2.61 1.47
C VAL A 129 -3.14 1.77 2.48
N VAL A 130 -2.47 1.29 3.53
CA VAL A 130 -3.10 0.53 4.62
C VAL A 130 -4.02 1.44 5.44
N LEU A 131 -3.59 2.68 5.73
CA LEU A 131 -4.43 3.67 6.40
C LEU A 131 -5.71 3.94 5.59
N GLY A 132 -5.57 4.23 4.29
CA GLY A 132 -6.70 4.50 3.41
C GLY A 132 -7.70 3.35 3.34
N LEU A 133 -7.24 2.09 3.32
CA LEU A 133 -8.13 0.93 3.34
C LEU A 133 -8.81 0.72 4.70
N VAL A 134 -8.10 0.94 5.80
CA VAL A 134 -8.68 0.86 7.15
C VAL A 134 -9.79 1.88 7.34
N GLU A 135 -9.60 3.11 6.85
CA GLU A 135 -10.65 4.13 6.89
C GLU A 135 -11.80 3.79 5.93
N ARG A 136 -11.50 3.49 4.66
CA ARG A 136 -12.53 3.27 3.63
C ARG A 136 -13.49 2.14 3.98
N PHE A 137 -12.99 1.03 4.50
CA PHE A 137 -13.80 -0.13 4.86
C PHE A 137 -14.06 -0.25 6.36
N GLN A 138 -13.66 0.73 7.17
CA GLN A 138 -13.80 0.69 8.63
C GLN A 138 -13.19 -0.59 9.25
N LEU A 139 -12.09 -1.10 8.68
CA LEU A 139 -11.44 -2.34 9.10
C LEU A 139 -10.85 -2.21 10.52
N PRO A 140 -10.58 -3.32 11.23
CA PRO A 140 -9.87 -3.25 12.50
C PRO A 140 -8.53 -2.50 12.38
N VAL A 141 -8.29 -1.56 13.30
CA VAL A 141 -7.03 -0.80 13.36
C VAL A 141 -5.89 -1.75 13.74
N PRO A 142 -4.84 -1.89 12.91
CA PRO A 142 -3.73 -2.77 13.22
C PRO A 142 -2.95 -2.37 14.48
N GLU A 143 -2.90 -3.27 15.45
CA GLU A 143 -2.18 -3.17 16.73
C GLU A 143 -0.68 -3.50 16.60
N ASN A 144 0.00 -2.87 15.65
CA ASN A 144 1.44 -3.03 15.51
C ASN A 144 2.14 -1.69 15.32
N ARG A 145 3.37 -1.62 15.84
CA ARG A 145 4.17 -0.39 15.85
C ARG A 145 4.34 0.25 14.47
N TRP A 146 4.55 -0.54 13.42
CA TRP A 146 4.74 -0.01 12.06
C TRP A 146 3.51 0.76 11.56
N TYR A 147 2.32 0.23 11.80
CA TYR A 147 1.07 0.91 11.46
C TYR A 147 0.86 2.16 12.30
N VAL A 148 1.05 2.05 13.62
CA VAL A 148 0.88 3.16 14.56
C VAL A 148 1.81 4.32 14.20
N GLU A 149 3.08 4.05 13.93
CA GLU A 149 4.04 5.07 13.50
C GLU A 149 3.61 5.72 12.18
N ALA A 150 3.06 4.95 11.23
CA ALA A 150 2.53 5.52 10.00
C ALA A 150 1.35 6.46 10.24
N TRP A 151 0.42 6.08 11.12
CA TRP A 151 -0.71 6.93 11.51
C TRP A 151 -0.25 8.18 12.26
N VAL A 152 0.63 8.06 13.27
CA VAL A 152 1.18 9.21 14.03
C VAL A 152 1.87 10.22 13.11
N ASN A 153 2.47 9.77 12.01
CA ASN A 153 3.09 10.68 11.04
C ASN A 153 2.10 11.27 10.01
N ASN A 154 0.84 10.83 9.99
CA ASN A 154 -0.15 11.18 8.97
C ASN A 154 -1.58 11.39 9.54
N TYR A 155 -1.72 11.67 10.84
CA TYR A 155 -3.01 11.72 11.56
C TYR A 155 -4.00 12.72 10.94
N GLU A 156 -3.52 13.78 10.30
CA GLU A 156 -4.35 14.79 9.62
C GLU A 156 -5.13 14.21 8.43
N LYS A 157 -4.72 13.05 7.91
CA LYS A 157 -5.36 12.34 6.80
C LYS A 157 -6.32 11.23 7.25
N ALA A 158 -6.36 10.91 8.54
CA ALA A 158 -7.11 9.78 9.09
C ALA A 158 -7.91 10.22 10.32
N THR A 159 -9.00 10.95 10.07
CA THR A 159 -9.77 11.70 11.09
C THR A 159 -10.98 10.97 11.64
N ASP A 160 -11.68 10.17 10.82
CA ASP A 160 -12.99 9.60 11.19
C ASP A 160 -12.92 8.64 12.38
N ARG A 161 -11.73 8.09 12.64
CA ARG A 161 -11.47 7.17 13.75
C ARG A 161 -10.32 7.61 14.64
N PHE A 162 -10.04 8.91 14.69
CA PHE A 162 -8.89 9.49 15.41
C PHE A 162 -8.71 8.91 16.82
N LEU A 163 -9.79 8.83 17.62
CA LEU A 163 -9.75 8.27 18.98
C LEU A 163 -9.42 6.78 19.02
N THR A 164 -9.86 5.99 18.02
CA THR A 164 -9.54 4.57 17.94
C THR A 164 -8.04 4.37 17.68
N HIS A 165 -7.48 5.10 16.71
CA HIS A 165 -6.05 5.05 16.43
C HIS A 165 -5.22 5.57 17.59
N LEU A 166 -5.66 6.66 18.23
CA LEU A 166 -5.00 7.20 19.42
C LEU A 166 -4.97 6.17 20.56
N GLY A 167 -6.10 5.49 20.81
CA GLY A 167 -6.19 4.43 21.82
C GLY A 167 -5.23 3.27 21.56
N VAL A 168 -5.19 2.76 20.32
CA VAL A 168 -4.22 1.72 19.92
C VAL A 168 -2.78 2.22 20.08
N SER A 169 -2.51 3.46 19.68
CA SER A 169 -1.18 4.05 19.79
C SER A 169 -0.71 4.16 21.25
N LEU A 170 -1.62 4.55 22.17
CA LEU A 170 -1.32 4.68 23.59
C LEU A 170 -0.98 3.31 24.20
N ALA A 171 -1.70 2.26 23.81
CA ALA A 171 -1.44 0.89 24.26
C ALA A 171 -0.07 0.34 23.82
N HIS A 172 0.51 0.88 22.74
CA HIS A 172 1.81 0.45 22.20
C HIS A 172 2.98 1.36 22.56
N SER A 173 2.79 2.33 23.48
CA SER A 173 3.84 3.25 23.96
C SER A 173 4.63 3.94 22.83
N THR A 174 3.99 4.20 21.69
CA THR A 174 4.65 4.96 20.63
C THR A 174 4.74 6.42 21.03
N GLN A 175 5.95 6.99 20.96
CA GLN A 175 6.18 8.39 21.30
C GLN A 175 5.34 9.29 20.39
N PHE A 176 4.39 10.03 20.96
CA PHE A 176 3.58 10.98 20.23
C PHE A 176 4.36 12.28 20.02
N SER A 177 4.23 12.87 18.85
CA SER A 177 4.54 14.30 18.73
C SER A 177 3.42 15.08 19.46
N GLY A 178 3.78 16.15 20.18
CA GLY A 178 2.79 17.06 20.76
C GLY A 178 1.81 17.62 19.71
N GLN A 179 2.16 17.53 18.42
CA GLN A 179 1.31 17.91 17.30
C GLN A 179 0.05 17.02 17.18
N VAL A 180 0.14 15.70 17.42
CA VAL A 180 -1.03 14.81 17.38
C VAL A 180 -2.06 15.20 18.44
N LEU A 181 -1.60 15.41 19.68
CA LEU A 181 -2.47 15.82 20.78
C LEU A 181 -3.03 17.23 20.57
N THR A 182 -2.20 18.16 20.07
CA THR A 182 -2.63 19.52 19.73
C THR A 182 -3.70 19.51 18.64
N PHE A 183 -3.54 18.68 17.61
CA PHE A 183 -4.54 18.48 16.58
C PHE A 183 -5.83 17.91 17.16
N GLY A 184 -5.74 16.87 17.99
CA GLY A 184 -6.89 16.30 18.68
C GLY A 184 -7.70 17.35 19.45
N VAL A 185 -7.03 18.26 20.17
CA VAL A 185 -7.69 19.38 20.86
C VAL A 185 -8.28 20.39 19.90
N ARG A 186 -7.55 20.77 18.85
CA ARG A 186 -7.96 21.77 17.87
C ARG A 186 -9.21 21.35 17.10
N GLU A 187 -9.25 20.09 16.66
CA GLU A 187 -10.38 19.51 15.91
C GLU A 187 -11.51 19.02 16.83
N GLY A 188 -11.37 19.14 18.16
CA GLY A 188 -12.40 18.77 19.12
C GLY A 188 -12.53 17.27 19.39
N PHE A 189 -11.55 16.46 18.97
CA PHE A 189 -11.47 15.04 19.34
C PHE A 189 -11.06 14.82 20.80
N LEU A 190 -10.32 15.77 21.38
CA LEU A 190 -9.83 15.74 22.76
C LEU A 190 -10.16 17.04 23.48
N THR A 191 -10.40 16.94 24.78
CA THR A 191 -10.29 18.07 25.69
C THR A 191 -8.82 18.35 26.02
N ARG A 192 -8.54 19.55 26.56
CA ARG A 192 -7.19 19.89 27.03
C ARG A 192 -6.71 18.93 28.13
N ASP A 193 -7.60 18.53 29.03
CA ASP A 193 -7.26 17.65 30.16
C ASP A 193 -6.93 16.23 29.69
N GLU A 194 -7.66 15.70 28.70
CA GLU A 194 -7.35 14.42 28.07
C GLU A 194 -6.00 14.46 27.34
N ALA A 195 -5.70 15.55 26.64
CA ALA A 195 -4.40 15.72 25.97
C ALA A 195 -3.24 15.78 26.97
N VAL A 196 -3.41 16.48 28.10
CA VAL A 196 -2.40 16.54 29.17
C VAL A 196 -2.18 15.17 29.80
N THR A 197 -3.27 14.45 30.11
CA THR A 197 -3.19 13.10 30.68
C THR A 197 -2.49 12.13 29.73
N GLY A 198 -2.81 12.18 28.43
CA GLY A 198 -2.16 11.38 27.40
C GLY A 198 -0.66 11.70 27.24
N ALA A 199 -0.25 12.96 27.43
CA ALA A 199 1.15 13.36 27.39
C ALA A 199 1.98 12.80 28.56
N PHE A 200 1.38 12.65 29.75
CA PHE A 200 2.05 12.14 30.95
C PHE A 200 2.10 10.61 31.05
N LEU A 201 1.25 9.88 30.30
CA LEU A 201 1.29 8.41 30.25
C LEU A 201 2.43 7.86 29.37
N VAL A 202 3.17 8.73 28.66
CA VAL A 202 4.16 8.37 27.64
C VAL A 202 5.56 8.90 28.00
N GLY A 203 5.71 9.50 29.19
CA GLY A 203 6.96 10.02 29.73
C GLY A 203 7.74 9.01 30.57
#